data_AF-A0A7Y2L3B7-F1
#
_entry.id   AF-A0A7Y2L3B7-F1
#
_cell.length_a   1.000
_cell.length_b   1.000
_cell.length_c   1.000
_cell.angle_alpha   90.00
_cell.angle_beta   90.00
_cell.angle_gamma   90.00
#
_symmetry.space_group_name_H-M   'P 1'
#
loop_
_entity.id
_entity.type
_entity.pdbx_description
1 polymer ?
#
loop_
_entity_poly.entity_id
_entity_poly.type
_entity_poly.pdbx_seq_one_letter_code
_entity_poly.pdbx_strand_id
1 'polypeptide(L)'
;MANPYREIFSAPGTKAFSGAGLLARMPISMVGIGIITMLAQLRDSYWLAGAVAATFALSMALLAPQISRWVDQYGQGRVLPGISAIGVGALLALLLCSHFAAPDWTLFVFAALAGCIPSMSAMVRARWTELFRGSPKLHTAFS
;
A
#
# COMPACT_ATOMS: atom_id res chain seq x y z
N MET A 1 -5.73 -38.54 1.60
CA MET A 1 -6.15 -37.23 2.15
C MET A 1 -5.41 -36.13 1.39
N ALA A 2 -6.12 -35.39 0.52
CA ALA A 2 -5.50 -34.32 -0.25
C ALA A 2 -5.17 -33.14 0.68
N ASN A 3 -3.93 -32.66 0.62
CA ASN A 3 -3.39 -31.64 1.50
C ASN A 3 -4.26 -30.36 1.44
N PRO A 4 -4.88 -29.90 2.55
CA PRO A 4 -5.76 -28.71 2.58
C PRO A 4 -5.13 -27.46 1.97
N TYR A 5 -3.81 -27.32 2.07
CA TYR A 5 -3.05 -26.23 1.44
C TYR A 5 -3.09 -26.24 -0.09
N ARG A 6 -3.20 -27.42 -0.71
CA ARG A 6 -3.26 -27.57 -2.17
C ARG A 6 -4.62 -27.16 -2.75
N GLU A 7 -5.70 -27.35 -1.99
CA GLU A 7 -7.05 -26.88 -2.36
C GLU A 7 -7.20 -25.36 -2.26
N ILE A 8 -6.49 -24.71 -1.34
CA ILE A 8 -6.53 -23.24 -1.22
C ILE A 8 -5.78 -22.57 -2.39
N PHE A 9 -4.71 -23.21 -2.88
CA PHE A 9 -3.94 -22.75 -4.05
C PHE A 9 -4.52 -23.18 -5.41
N SER A 10 -5.58 -24.00 -5.45
CA SER A 10 -6.24 -24.43 -6.70
C SER A 10 -7.33 -23.46 -7.18
N ALA A 11 -7.74 -22.49 -6.35
CA ALA A 11 -8.63 -21.42 -6.77
C ALA A 11 -7.94 -20.52 -7.84
N PRO A 12 -8.60 -20.24 -8.97
CA PRO A 12 -8.01 -19.45 -10.05
C PRO A 12 -7.70 -18.02 -9.56
N GLY A 13 -6.43 -17.60 -9.70
CA GLY A 13 -5.95 -16.26 -9.35
C GLY A 13 -5.14 -16.15 -8.05
N THR A 14 -5.13 -17.17 -7.18
CA THR A 14 -4.44 -17.12 -5.87
C THR A 14 -2.92 -16.96 -6.01
N LYS A 15 -2.30 -17.58 -7.04
CA LYS A 15 -0.85 -17.48 -7.28
C LYS A 15 -0.40 -16.11 -7.79
N ALA A 16 -1.15 -15.54 -8.74
CA ALA A 16 -0.87 -14.20 -9.27
C ALA A 16 -1.08 -13.12 -8.21
N PHE A 17 -2.10 -13.28 -7.37
CA PHE A 17 -2.41 -12.37 -6.27
C PHE A 17 -1.36 -12.44 -5.13
N SER A 18 -0.93 -13.64 -4.75
CA SER A 18 0.14 -13.81 -3.75
C SER A 18 1.49 -13.30 -4.27
N GLY A 19 1.80 -13.51 -5.55
CA GLY A 19 2.99 -12.96 -6.20
C GLY A 19 2.98 -11.42 -6.26
N ALA A 20 1.86 -10.83 -6.69
CA ALA A 20 1.68 -9.38 -6.68
C ALA A 20 1.72 -8.80 -5.26
N GLY A 21 1.16 -9.51 -4.26
CA GLY A 21 1.21 -9.13 -2.85
C GLY A 21 2.62 -9.20 -2.25
N LEU A 22 3.46 -10.14 -2.68
CA LEU A 22 4.87 -10.20 -2.28
C LEU A 22 5.67 -9.03 -2.87
N LEU A 23 5.50 -8.78 -4.17
CA LEU A 23 6.16 -7.67 -4.86
C LEU A 23 5.72 -6.30 -4.32
N ALA A 24 4.44 -6.15 -3.95
CA ALA A 24 3.92 -4.92 -3.37
C ALA A 24 4.33 -4.71 -1.91
N ARG A 25 4.83 -5.75 -1.21
CA ARG A 25 5.28 -5.63 0.19
C ARG A 25 6.71 -5.13 0.32
N MET A 26 7.58 -5.40 -0.66
CA MET A 26 8.97 -4.94 -0.62
C MET A 26 9.09 -3.40 -0.55
N PRO A 27 8.32 -2.61 -1.30
CA PRO A 27 8.48 -1.17 -1.33
C PRO A 27 7.90 -0.45 -0.12
N ILE A 28 6.86 -0.97 0.54
CA ILE A 28 6.10 -0.21 1.55
C ILE A 28 7.00 0.30 2.68
N SER A 29 7.89 -0.55 3.21
CA SER A 29 8.86 -0.15 4.22
C SER A 29 9.99 0.71 3.65
N MET A 30 10.35 0.51 2.38
CA MET A 30 11.39 1.31 1.71
C MET A 30 10.93 2.72 1.37
N VAL A 31 9.64 2.97 1.13
CA VAL A 31 9.15 4.32 0.76
C VAL A 31 9.43 5.32 1.87
N GLY A 32 9.14 4.98 3.14
CA GLY A 32 9.41 5.88 4.27
C GLY A 32 10.90 6.22 4.42
N ILE A 33 11.77 5.20 4.38
CA ILE A 33 13.23 5.38 4.45
C ILE A 33 13.74 6.15 3.23
N GLY A 34 13.20 5.87 2.05
CA GLY A 34 13.57 6.52 0.79
C GLY A 34 13.22 8.00 0.79
N ILE A 35 12.04 8.38 1.27
CA ILE A 35 11.63 9.78 1.43
C ILE A 35 12.60 10.51 2.35
N ILE A 36 12.89 9.94 3.53
CA ILE A 36 13.81 10.55 4.50
C ILE A 36 15.21 10.71 3.90
N THR A 37 15.75 9.64 3.32
CA THR A 37 17.12 9.64 2.75
C THR A 37 17.24 10.62 1.60
N MET A 38 16.27 10.62 0.68
CA MET A 38 16.24 11.53 -0.48
C MET A 38 16.21 12.99 -0.03
N LEU A 39 15.32 13.34 0.91
CA LEU A 39 15.20 14.71 1.40
C LEU A 39 16.40 15.13 2.26
N ALA A 40 16.94 14.21 3.06
CA ALA A 40 18.16 14.47 3.82
C ALA A 40 19.36 14.77 2.90
N GLN A 41 19.49 14.04 1.78
CA GLN A 41 20.60 14.26 0.82
C GLN A 41 20.39 15.45 -0.11
N LEU A 42 19.16 15.72 -0.55
CA LEU A 42 18.89 16.79 -1.53
C LEU A 42 18.66 18.16 -0.89
N ARG A 43 18.23 18.21 0.37
CA ARG A 43 17.83 19.46 1.05
C ARG A 43 18.67 19.78 2.29
N ASP A 44 19.63 18.92 2.67
CA ASP A 44 20.44 19.02 3.89
C ASP A 44 19.62 19.26 5.18
N SER A 45 18.33 18.90 5.17
CA SER A 45 17.38 19.20 6.24
C SER A 45 16.67 17.95 6.73
N TYR A 46 17.16 17.43 7.85
CA TYR A 46 16.56 16.29 8.55
C TYR A 46 15.18 16.63 9.15
N TRP A 47 14.95 17.89 9.53
CA TRP A 47 13.65 18.34 10.02
C TRP A 47 12.58 18.21 8.92
N LEU A 48 12.87 18.73 7.73
CA LEU A 48 11.95 18.66 6.59
C LEU A 48 11.72 17.20 6.18
N ALA A 49 12.80 16.40 6.08
CA ALA A 49 12.74 14.98 5.76
C ALA A 49 11.85 14.21 6.74
N GLY A 50 12.01 14.45 8.05
CA GLY A 50 11.21 13.85 9.10
C GLY A 50 9.74 14.29 9.05
N ALA A 51 9.46 15.58 8.85
CA ALA A 51 8.11 16.11 8.78
C ALA A 51 7.32 15.57 7.57
N VAL A 52 7.96 15.48 6.40
CA VAL A 52 7.35 14.91 5.19
C VAL A 52 7.09 13.41 5.36
N ALA A 53 8.04 12.67 5.93
CA ALA A 53 7.87 11.25 6.24
C ALA A 53 6.77 11.00 7.27
N ALA A 54 6.67 11.84 8.31
CA ALA A 54 5.59 11.78 9.29
C ALA A 54 4.22 12.06 8.64
N THR A 55 4.16 13.02 7.72
CA THR A 55 2.95 13.33 6.95
C THR A 55 2.53 12.13 6.11
N PHE A 56 3.46 11.51 5.38
CA PHE A 56 3.21 10.28 4.64
C PHE A 56 2.67 9.16 5.55
N ALA A 57 3.30 8.93 6.70
CA ALA A 57 2.87 7.90 7.65
C ALA A 57 1.47 8.18 8.23
N LEU A 58 1.18 9.42 8.61
CA LEU A 58 -0.13 9.83 9.11
C LEU A 58 -1.21 9.68 8.03
N SER A 59 -0.95 10.15 6.81
CA SER A 59 -1.87 10.00 5.70
C SER A 59 -2.12 8.54 5.37
N MET A 60 -1.09 7.70 5.36
CA MET A 60 -1.24 6.26 5.17
C MET A 60 -2.10 5.63 6.28
N ALA A 61 -1.89 6.01 7.55
CA ALA A 61 -2.68 5.51 8.67
C ALA A 61 -4.17 5.89 8.58
N LEU A 62 -4.47 7.10 8.10
CA LEU A 62 -5.84 7.60 7.92
C LEU A 62 -6.52 7.02 6.66
N LEU A 63 -5.78 6.90 5.56
CA LEU A 63 -6.31 6.45 4.27
C LEU A 63 -6.46 4.93 4.21
N ALA A 64 -5.60 4.16 4.88
CA ALA A 64 -5.68 2.70 4.91
C ALA A 64 -7.08 2.13 5.25
N PRO A 65 -7.75 2.55 6.36
CA PRO A 65 -9.10 2.06 6.66
C PRO A 65 -10.14 2.54 5.64
N GLN A 66 -9.99 3.75 5.10
CA GLN A 66 -10.94 4.31 4.12
C GLN A 66 -10.88 3.55 2.80
N ILE A 67 -9.67 3.24 2.33
CA ILE A 67 -9.42 2.42 1.15
C ILE A 67 -9.98 1.01 1.37
N SER A 68 -9.80 0.42 2.55
CA SER A 68 -10.39 -0.88 2.87
C SER A 68 -11.91 -0.85 2.72
N ARG A 69 -12.58 0.18 3.26
CA ARG A 69 -14.04 0.32 3.12
C ARG A 69 -14.49 0.46 1.68
N TRP A 70 -13.77 1.23 0.86
CA TRP A 70 -14.09 1.40 -0.56
C TRP A 70 -13.90 0.10 -1.34
N VAL A 71 -12.85 -0.65 -1.02
CA VAL A 71 -12.60 -1.97 -1.60
C VAL A 71 -13.72 -2.95 -1.23
N ASP A 72 -14.20 -2.90 0.01
CA ASP A 72 -15.29 -3.76 0.48
C ASP A 72 -16.65 -3.40 -0.17
N GLN A 73 -16.88 -2.12 -0.49
CA GLN A 73 -18.13 -1.66 -1.12
C GLN A 73 -18.15 -1.77 -2.65
N TYR A 74 -17.05 -1.42 -3.33
CA TYR A 74 -17.00 -1.32 -4.79
C TYR A 74 -16.22 -2.45 -5.47
N GLY A 75 -15.60 -3.33 -4.67
CA GLY A 75 -14.85 -4.47 -5.12
C GLY A 75 -13.39 -4.16 -5.46
N GLN A 76 -12.53 -5.15 -5.20
CA GLN A 76 -11.07 -5.05 -5.40
C GLN A 76 -10.67 -4.67 -6.83
N GLY A 77 -11.33 -5.24 -7.85
CA GLY A 77 -10.91 -5.08 -9.25
C GLY A 77 -11.01 -3.65 -9.79
N ARG A 78 -11.89 -2.82 -9.23
CA ARG A 78 -12.13 -1.44 -9.72
C ARG A 78 -11.37 -0.40 -8.92
N VAL A 79 -11.20 -0.64 -7.61
CA VAL A 79 -10.62 0.33 -6.68
C VAL A 79 -9.10 0.25 -6.62
N LEU A 80 -8.52 -0.96 -6.62
CA LEU A 80 -7.07 -1.13 -6.48
C LEU A 80 -6.26 -0.43 -7.59
N PRO A 81 -6.61 -0.57 -8.89
CA PRO A 81 -5.80 0.03 -9.95
C PRO A 81 -5.76 1.56 -9.84
N GLY A 82 -6.91 2.20 -9.59
CA GLY A 82 -7.01 3.65 -9.48
C GLY A 82 -6.23 4.20 -8.28
N ILE A 83 -6.39 3.58 -7.12
CA ILE A 83 -5.72 4.01 -5.89
C ILE A 83 -4.21 3.77 -5.98
N SER A 84 -3.80 2.65 -6.58
CA SER A 84 -2.37 2.36 -6.81
C SER A 84 -1.76 3.36 -7.79
N ALA A 85 -2.47 3.73 -8.87
CA ALA A 85 -2.01 4.74 -9.81
C ALA A 85 -1.85 6.11 -9.16
N ILE A 86 -2.77 6.50 -8.27
CA ILE A 86 -2.68 7.74 -7.49
C ILE A 86 -1.45 7.69 -6.57
N GLY A 87 -1.25 6.60 -5.83
CA GLY A 87 -0.11 6.45 -4.91
C GLY A 87 1.24 6.50 -5.64
N VAL A 88 1.37 5.78 -6.75
CA VAL A 88 2.59 5.79 -7.58
C VAL A 88 2.81 7.16 -8.22
N GLY A 89 1.76 7.78 -8.77
CA GLY A 89 1.82 9.13 -9.34
C GLY A 89 2.25 10.18 -8.32
N ALA A 90 1.76 10.07 -7.08
CA ALA A 90 2.14 10.95 -5.99
C ALA A 90 3.61 10.78 -5.57
N LEU A 91 4.12 9.54 -5.51
CA LEU A 91 5.54 9.30 -5.26
C LEU A 91 6.44 9.83 -6.38
N LEU A 92 6.05 9.65 -7.63
CA LEU A 92 6.77 10.23 -8.78
C LEU A 92 6.76 11.75 -8.71
N ALA A 93 5.61 12.36 -8.41
CA ALA A 93 5.52 13.81 -8.25
C ALA A 93 6.37 14.32 -7.08
N LEU A 94 6.43 13.60 -5.96
CA LEU A 94 7.32 13.90 -4.84
C LEU A 94 8.80 13.87 -5.28
N LEU A 95 9.18 12.84 -6.04
CA LEU A 95 10.53 12.70 -6.59
C LEU A 95 10.88 13.87 -7.53
N LEU A 96 9.98 14.20 -8.47
CA LEU A 96 10.16 15.34 -9.37
C LEU A 96 10.25 16.67 -8.59
N CYS A 97 9.37 16.90 -7.61
CA CYS A 97 9.40 18.12 -6.80
C CYS A 97 10.71 18.25 -6.02
N SER A 98 11.22 17.14 -5.50
CA SER A 98 12.50 17.10 -4.79
C SER A 98 13.67 17.37 -5.73
N HIS A 99 13.62 16.84 -6.95
CA HIS A 99 14.66 17.05 -7.96
C HIS A 99 14.68 18.48 -8.53
N PHE A 100 13.51 19.05 -8.84
CA PHE A 100 13.38 20.42 -9.36
C PHE A 100 13.43 21.51 -8.28
N ALA A 101 13.75 21.14 -7.03
CA ALA A 101 13.78 22.03 -5.89
C ALA A 101 12.49 22.85 -5.70
N ALA A 102 11.33 22.25 -5.97
CA ALA A 102 10.02 22.89 -5.82
C ALA A 102 9.76 23.39 -4.38
N PRO A 103 8.78 24.27 -4.14
CA PRO A 103 8.48 24.77 -2.81
C PRO A 103 8.17 23.65 -1.80
N ASP A 104 8.60 23.82 -0.55
CA ASP A 104 8.49 22.77 0.47
C ASP A 104 7.05 22.29 0.71
N TRP A 105 6.06 23.17 0.57
CA TRP A 105 4.65 22.81 0.74
C TRP A 105 4.17 21.75 -0.26
N THR A 106 4.76 21.67 -1.46
CA THR A 106 4.37 20.65 -2.45
C THR A 106 4.76 19.25 -2.00
N LEU A 107 5.88 19.13 -1.26
CA LEU A 107 6.35 17.86 -0.71
C LEU A 107 5.34 17.27 0.28
N PHE A 108 4.73 18.11 1.12
CA PHE A 108 3.68 17.70 2.05
C PHE A 108 2.42 17.23 1.31
N VAL A 109 2.01 17.94 0.25
CA VAL A 109 0.84 17.57 -0.55
C VAL A 109 1.04 16.21 -1.22
N PHE A 110 2.19 16.00 -1.88
CA PHE A 110 2.47 14.74 -2.56
C PHE A 110 2.75 13.60 -1.58
N ALA A 111 3.37 13.86 -0.44
CA ALA A 111 3.51 12.86 0.62
C ALA A 111 2.15 12.43 1.19
N ALA A 112 1.21 13.37 1.37
CA ALA A 112 -0.13 13.05 1.81
C ALA A 112 -0.88 12.20 0.76
N LEU A 113 -0.77 12.55 -0.51
CA LEU A 113 -1.36 11.78 -1.62
C LEU A 113 -0.72 10.39 -1.79
N ALA A 114 0.59 10.26 -1.53
CA ALA A 114 1.28 8.97 -1.57
C ALA A 114 0.80 8.03 -0.46
N GLY A 115 0.21 8.56 0.62
CA GLY A 115 -0.47 7.76 1.65
C GLY A 115 -1.64 6.92 1.10
N CYS A 116 -2.10 7.18 -0.12
CA CYS A 116 -3.09 6.36 -0.80
C CYS A 116 -2.58 4.96 -1.19
N ILE A 117 -1.28 4.63 -1.03
CA ILE A 117 -0.76 3.31 -1.40
C ILE A 117 -1.49 2.21 -0.60
N PRO A 118 -2.21 1.30 -1.29
CA PRO A 118 -3.07 0.36 -0.60
C PRO A 118 -2.24 -0.74 0.08
N SER A 119 -2.60 -1.05 1.33
CA SER A 119 -1.97 -2.14 2.08
C SER A 119 -2.41 -3.50 1.54
N MET A 120 -1.57 -4.11 0.71
CA MET A 120 -1.83 -5.44 0.13
C MET A 120 -2.02 -6.53 1.19
N SER A 121 -1.42 -6.41 2.38
CA SER A 121 -1.62 -7.36 3.48
C SER A 121 -3.04 -7.32 4.06
N ALA A 122 -3.67 -6.14 4.12
CA ALA A 122 -5.07 -6.00 4.51
C ALA A 122 -6.00 -6.57 3.42
N MET A 123 -5.67 -6.33 2.15
CA MET A 123 -6.44 -6.84 1.01
C MET A 123 -6.46 -8.36 0.92
N VAL A 124 -5.32 -9.00 1.23
CA VAL A 124 -5.23 -10.46 1.30
C VAL A 124 -6.18 -11.00 2.36
N ARG A 125 -6.18 -10.42 3.57
CA ARG A 125 -7.11 -10.83 4.63
C ARG A 125 -8.58 -10.62 4.26
N ALA A 126 -8.91 -9.47 3.65
CA ALA A 126 -10.27 -9.19 3.20
C ALA A 126 -10.76 -10.21 2.17
N ARG A 127 -9.91 -10.57 1.20
CA ARG A 127 -10.28 -11.55 0.17
C ARG A 127 -10.43 -12.97 0.71
N TRP A 128 -9.58 -13.37 1.65
CA TRP A 128 -9.70 -14.67 2.32
C TRP A 128 -10.97 -14.73 3.20
N THR A 129 -11.35 -13.61 3.81
CA THR A 129 -12.60 -13.51 4.60
C THR A 129 -13.84 -13.64 3.70
N GLU A 130 -13.82 -13.04 2.51
CA GLU A 130 -14.92 -13.14 1.55
C GLU A 130 -14.99 -14.52 0.87
N LEU A 131 -13.85 -15.13 0.57
CA LEU A 131 -13.80 -16.45 -0.10
C LEU A 131 -14.21 -17.61 0.83
N PHE A 132 -13.96 -17.48 2.15
CA PHE A 132 -14.27 -18.53 3.14
C PHE A 132 -15.40 -18.16 4.10
N ARG A 133 -16.20 -17.14 3.76
CA ARG A 133 -17.30 -16.65 4.58
C ARG A 133 -18.29 -17.79 4.87
N GLY A 134 -18.41 -18.18 6.15
CA GLY A 134 -19.30 -19.27 6.60
C GLY A 134 -18.72 -20.69 6.56
N SER A 135 -17.43 -20.88 6.23
CA SER A 135 -16.79 -22.20 6.23
C SER A 135 -15.85 -22.40 7.44
N PRO A 136 -15.84 -23.58 8.11
CA PRO A 136 -14.87 -23.89 9.16
C PRO A 136 -13.40 -23.86 8.70
N LYS A 137 -13.13 -23.80 7.39
CA LYS A 137 -11.79 -23.62 6.80
C LYS A 137 -11.19 -22.21 7.02
N LEU A 138 -12.00 -21.24 7.49
CA LEU A 138 -11.55 -19.87 7.77
C LEU A 138 -10.54 -19.81 8.94
N HIS A 139 -10.65 -20.72 9.91
CA HIS A 139 -9.69 -20.77 11.03
C HIS A 139 -8.31 -21.30 10.59
N THR A 140 -8.28 -22.26 9.67
CA THR A 140 -7.05 -22.79 9.07
C THR A 140 -6.37 -21.80 8.13
N ALA A 141 -7.15 -20.90 7.52
CA ALA A 141 -6.68 -19.85 6.63
C ALA A 141 -5.94 -18.70 7.34
N PHE A 142 -6.23 -18.48 8.62
CA PHE A 142 -5.60 -17.45 9.45
C PHE A 142 -4.50 -18.00 10.39
N SER A 143 -4.26 -19.32 10.39
CA SER A 143 -3.23 -20.00 11.18
C SER A 143 -1.87 -20.03 10.51
#